data_AF-A0A3D1E624-F1
#
_entry.id   AF-A0A3D1E624-F1
#
_cell.length_a   1.000
_cell.length_b   1.000
_cell.length_c   1.000
_cell.angle_alpha   90.00
_cell.angle_beta   90.00
_cell.angle_gamma   90.00
#
_symmetry.space_group_name_H-M   'P 1'
#
loop_
_entity.id
_entity.type
_entity.pdbx_description
1 polymer ?
#
loop_
_entity_poly.entity_id
_entity_poly.type
_entity_poly.pdbx_seq_one_letter_code
_entity_poly.pdbx_strand_id
1 'polypeptide(L)'
;MSEEKAPEQQTSPQEITSPVDAHLHEIDHSNAADAELDKHQDKHQIPFLDYSNMALENLVGELQRLVKNESVSLIKRHVDAIKNSFDQQYQALFDSKKEEYLAQGGVEMDFKFSSVDKRQFNEVYKEYREKRADYYQRQEIQLKNNLAHRWELIERLKGLISMEEDINTTYNNFKVILAEWKNAGPIPRDKYNDVWRTYHHHMEIFYDFLNLNRELRDLDFKHNLEEKLKLVVRAEELAELTDIHQAFQELQVLHKIWKEDLGPVDKEHRNEIWDRFSKATKTIHDNRQAYFASLDKDLE
;
A
#
# COMPACT_ATOMS: atom_id res chain seq x y z
N MET A 1 10.33 -51.73 -39.70
CA MET A 1 9.33 -52.09 -38.69
C MET A 1 9.87 -51.58 -37.36
N SER A 2 10.00 -50.26 -37.15
CA SER A 2 8.97 -49.22 -37.23
C SER A 2 7.85 -49.51 -36.25
N GLU A 3 8.00 -49.05 -35.02
CA GLU A 3 6.88 -48.62 -34.21
C GLU A 3 7.31 -47.43 -33.36
N GLU A 4 6.65 -46.33 -33.68
CA GLU A 4 6.80 -44.96 -33.21
C GLU A 4 5.84 -44.81 -32.03
N LYS A 5 6.33 -44.45 -30.84
CA LYS A 5 5.47 -44.08 -29.71
C LYS A 5 5.69 -42.60 -29.38
N ALA A 6 4.70 -41.81 -29.75
CA ALA A 6 4.54 -40.40 -29.41
C ALA A 6 4.38 -40.22 -27.89
N PRO A 7 4.80 -39.07 -27.32
CA PRO A 7 4.58 -38.76 -25.91
C PRO A 7 3.16 -38.21 -25.70
N GLU A 8 2.53 -38.69 -24.62
CA GLU A 8 1.23 -38.25 -24.11
C GLU A 8 1.22 -36.74 -23.82
N GLN A 9 0.19 -36.08 -24.34
CA GLN A 9 -0.10 -34.67 -24.10
C GLN A 9 -0.52 -34.45 -22.64
N GLN A 10 0.24 -33.60 -21.95
CA GLN A 10 -0.18 -32.96 -20.70
C GLN A 10 -1.46 -32.16 -20.96
N THR A 11 -2.54 -32.51 -20.27
CA THR A 11 -3.76 -31.71 -20.20
C THR A 11 -3.51 -30.49 -19.31
N SER A 12 -3.38 -29.32 -19.95
CA SER A 12 -3.38 -28.01 -19.28
C SER A 12 -4.70 -27.80 -18.52
N PRO A 13 -4.71 -27.19 -17.32
CA PRO A 13 -5.93 -26.74 -16.67
C PRO A 13 -6.58 -25.64 -17.52
N GLN A 14 -7.88 -25.78 -17.79
CA GLN A 14 -8.68 -24.80 -18.51
C GLN A 14 -8.63 -23.44 -17.80
N GLU A 15 -8.19 -22.40 -18.52
CA GLU A 15 -8.41 -21.02 -18.15
C GLU A 15 -9.91 -20.72 -18.16
N ILE A 16 -10.49 -20.51 -16.98
CA ILE A 16 -11.80 -19.88 -16.86
C ILE A 16 -11.58 -18.39 -17.12
N THR A 17 -11.97 -17.93 -18.32
CA THR A 17 -11.89 -16.53 -18.73
C THR A 17 -13.28 -15.91 -18.67
N SER A 18 -13.62 -15.30 -17.55
CA SER A 18 -14.78 -14.40 -17.47
C SER A 18 -14.32 -12.96 -17.80
N PRO A 19 -15.10 -12.16 -18.57
CA PRO A 19 -14.83 -10.73 -18.77
C PRO A 19 -14.72 -9.94 -17.44
N VAL A 20 -15.34 -10.47 -16.37
CA VAL A 20 -15.26 -9.96 -15.00
C VAL A 20 -13.83 -10.03 -14.46
N ASP A 21 -13.07 -11.08 -14.78
CA ASP A 21 -11.70 -11.27 -14.29
C ASP A 21 -10.71 -10.31 -14.96
N ALA A 22 -10.94 -9.95 -16.24
CA ALA A 22 -10.08 -9.02 -16.96
C ALA A 22 -10.18 -7.58 -16.43
N HIS A 23 -11.38 -7.11 -16.11
CA HIS A 23 -11.59 -5.79 -15.51
C HIS A 23 -11.14 -5.76 -14.02
N LEU A 24 -11.30 -6.88 -13.30
CA LEU A 24 -10.69 -7.04 -11.98
C LEU A 24 -9.16 -6.93 -12.06
N HIS A 25 -8.53 -7.51 -13.08
CA HIS A 25 -7.08 -7.48 -13.25
C HIS A 25 -6.51 -6.07 -13.52
N GLU A 26 -7.22 -5.20 -14.23
CA GLU A 26 -6.84 -3.78 -14.39
C GLU A 26 -6.97 -3.00 -13.07
N ILE A 27 -8.06 -3.24 -12.33
CA ILE A 27 -8.28 -2.67 -10.99
C ILE A 27 -7.24 -3.20 -9.99
N ASP A 28 -6.83 -4.47 -10.11
CA ASP A 28 -5.84 -5.13 -9.26
C ASP A 28 -4.44 -4.51 -9.41
N HIS A 29 -4.06 -4.11 -10.62
CA HIS A 29 -2.81 -3.40 -10.86
C HIS A 29 -2.81 -1.98 -10.27
N SER A 30 -3.95 -1.29 -10.31
CA SER A 30 -4.12 0.04 -9.72
C SER A 30 -4.08 -0.01 -8.18
N ASN A 31 -4.78 -0.96 -7.57
CA ASN A 31 -4.91 -1.02 -6.11
C ASN A 31 -3.63 -1.48 -5.40
N ALA A 32 -2.86 -2.39 -6.00
CA ALA A 32 -1.57 -2.83 -5.43
C ALA A 32 -0.47 -1.75 -5.51
N ALA A 33 -0.58 -0.83 -6.48
CA ALA A 33 0.35 0.28 -6.64
C ALA A 33 0.03 1.45 -5.68
N ASP A 34 -1.26 1.82 -5.58
CA ASP A 34 -1.69 3.08 -4.95
C ASP A 34 -2.15 2.95 -3.47
N ALA A 35 -2.70 1.81 -3.03
CA ALA A 35 -3.29 1.69 -1.68
C ALA A 35 -2.27 1.80 -0.51
N GLU A 36 -0.98 1.69 -0.83
CA GLU A 36 0.14 1.79 0.12
C GLU A 36 0.88 3.14 0.02
N LEU A 37 0.69 3.92 -1.06
CA LEU A 37 1.39 5.20 -1.23
C LEU A 37 0.69 6.36 -0.52
N ASP A 38 -0.61 6.22 -0.23
CA ASP A 38 -1.45 7.40 0.05
C ASP A 38 -2.11 7.45 1.44
N LYS A 39 -2.05 6.37 2.22
CA LYS A 39 -2.67 6.33 3.58
C LYS A 39 -2.01 7.25 4.63
N HIS A 40 -0.95 7.97 4.27
CA HIS A 40 -0.20 8.81 5.20
C HIS A 40 -0.03 10.27 4.77
N GLN A 41 -0.57 10.71 3.62
CA GLN A 41 -0.31 12.08 3.16
C GLN A 41 -1.25 13.13 3.75
N ASP A 42 -2.49 12.79 4.12
CA ASP A 42 -3.46 13.82 4.49
C ASP A 42 -3.89 13.77 5.96
N LYS A 43 -3.13 14.54 6.77
CA LYS A 43 -3.64 15.37 7.90
C LYS A 43 -2.53 16.16 8.60
N HIS A 44 -1.27 15.75 8.45
CA HIS A 44 -0.11 16.44 9.05
C HIS A 44 0.81 16.96 7.95
N GLN A 45 0.42 18.05 7.28
CA GLN A 45 1.30 18.72 6.33
C GLN A 45 2.39 19.45 7.11
N ILE A 46 3.63 18.97 6.96
CA ILE A 46 4.81 19.64 7.50
C ILE A 46 5.11 20.82 6.57
N PRO A 47 5.05 22.08 7.05
CA PRO A 47 5.32 23.24 6.21
C PRO A 47 6.72 23.16 5.61
N PHE A 48 6.83 23.34 4.29
CA PHE A 48 8.12 23.39 3.62
C PHE A 48 8.68 24.80 3.71
N LEU A 49 9.70 24.99 4.55
CA LEU A 49 10.32 26.28 4.79
C LEU A 49 11.37 26.59 3.72
N ASP A 50 11.71 27.87 3.58
CA ASP A 50 12.79 28.31 2.70
C ASP A 50 14.16 28.06 3.34
N TYR A 51 14.61 26.80 3.25
CA TYR A 51 15.88 26.36 3.82
C TYR A 51 17.10 27.06 3.22
N SER A 52 17.03 27.52 1.97
CA SER A 52 18.17 28.15 1.30
C SER A 52 18.57 29.47 1.95
N ASN A 53 17.62 30.17 2.57
CA ASN A 53 17.83 31.45 3.26
C ASN A 53 18.05 31.32 4.79
N MET A 54 18.05 30.10 5.34
CA MET A 54 18.31 29.88 6.76
C MET A 54 19.80 29.80 7.06
N ALA A 55 20.24 30.38 8.19
CA ALA A 55 21.61 30.20 8.68
C ALA A 55 21.89 28.74 9.10
N LEU A 56 23.17 28.35 9.12
CA LEU A 56 23.62 27.00 9.48
C LEU A 56 23.03 26.50 10.82
N GLU A 57 23.02 27.34 11.85
CA GLU A 57 22.47 27.01 13.17
C GLU A 57 20.95 26.70 13.11
N ASN A 58 20.21 27.45 12.29
CA ASN A 58 18.77 27.28 12.11
C ASN A 58 18.46 26.04 11.27
N LEU A 59 19.29 25.73 10.26
CA LEU A 59 19.20 24.49 9.51
C LEU A 59 19.40 23.26 10.40
N VAL A 60 20.37 23.32 11.32
CA VAL A 60 20.59 22.26 12.32
C VAL A 60 19.41 22.14 13.27
N GLY A 61 18.92 23.26 13.81
CA GLY A 61 17.78 23.29 14.71
C GLY A 61 16.50 22.74 14.08
N GLU A 62 16.23 23.08 12.83
CA GLU A 62 15.07 22.58 12.09
C GLU A 62 15.21 21.08 11.74
N LEU A 63 16.40 20.64 11.33
CA LEU A 63 16.68 19.20 11.16
C LEU A 63 16.41 18.44 12.46
N GLN A 64 16.87 18.97 13.60
CA GLN A 64 16.67 18.36 14.91
C GLN A 64 15.18 18.32 15.28
N ARG A 65 14.43 19.40 15.02
CA ARG A 65 12.97 19.46 15.26
C ARG A 65 12.25 18.37 14.46
N LEU A 66 12.55 18.25 13.16
CA LEU A 66 11.94 17.26 12.28
C LEU A 66 12.25 15.83 12.72
N VAL A 67 13.52 15.52 13.00
CA VAL A 67 13.96 14.17 13.42
C VAL A 67 13.38 13.76 14.77
N LYS A 68 13.07 14.72 15.64
CA LYS A 68 12.51 14.48 16.98
C LYS A 68 10.98 14.34 16.98
N ASN A 69 10.28 15.17 16.20
CA ASN A 69 8.84 15.35 16.34
C ASN A 69 8.02 14.70 15.22
N GLU A 70 8.63 14.42 14.07
CA GLU A 70 7.92 13.96 12.89
C GLU A 70 8.28 12.51 12.53
N SER A 71 7.42 11.84 11.77
CA SER A 71 7.72 10.51 11.24
C SER A 71 8.84 10.57 10.20
N VAL A 72 9.81 9.66 10.32
CA VAL A 72 10.92 9.52 9.35
C VAL A 72 10.45 9.25 7.92
N SER A 73 9.25 8.69 7.74
CA SER A 73 8.64 8.46 6.42
C SER A 73 8.21 9.76 5.73
N LEU A 74 7.87 10.81 6.49
CA LEU A 74 7.32 12.06 5.96
C LEU A 74 8.40 13.12 5.72
N ILE A 75 9.49 13.10 6.49
CA ILE A 75 10.49 14.17 6.47
C ILE A 75 11.58 14.01 5.42
N LYS A 76 11.61 12.94 4.61
CA LYS A 76 12.70 12.70 3.65
C LYS A 76 12.99 13.91 2.76
N ARG A 77 11.94 14.52 2.18
CA ARG A 77 12.08 15.69 1.31
C ARG A 77 12.68 16.90 2.04
N HIS A 78 12.23 17.16 3.27
CA HIS A 78 12.76 18.24 4.10
C HIS A 78 14.23 18.00 4.47
N VAL A 79 14.57 16.78 4.89
CA VAL A 79 15.95 16.42 5.27
C VAL A 79 16.89 16.55 4.08
N ASP A 80 16.48 16.09 2.89
CA ASP A 80 17.28 16.23 1.67
C ASP A 80 17.52 17.71 1.33
N ALA A 81 16.50 18.57 1.43
CA ALA A 81 16.60 20.00 1.15
C ALA A 81 17.47 20.75 2.19
N ILE A 82 17.29 20.44 3.47
CA ILE A 82 18.11 21.00 4.56
C ILE A 82 19.57 20.59 4.37
N LYS A 83 19.83 19.31 4.07
CA LYS A 83 21.19 18.81 3.83
C LYS A 83 21.86 19.54 2.68
N ASN A 84 21.17 19.69 1.55
CA ASN A 84 21.72 20.38 0.39
C ASN A 84 22.06 21.84 0.71
N SER A 85 21.13 22.55 1.37
CA SER A 85 21.34 23.95 1.79
C SER A 85 22.50 24.09 2.78
N PHE A 86 22.56 23.18 3.77
CA PHE A 86 23.62 23.15 4.77
C PHE A 86 24.99 22.89 4.15
N ASP A 87 25.11 21.86 3.28
CA ASP A 87 26.39 21.52 2.65
C ASP A 87 26.89 22.65 1.75
N GLN A 88 26.00 23.32 1.01
CA GLN A 88 26.36 24.47 0.18
C GLN A 88 26.87 25.64 1.01
N GLN A 89 26.14 26.04 2.06
CA GLN A 89 26.55 27.16 2.93
C GLN A 89 27.82 26.83 3.73
N TYR A 90 27.97 25.59 4.20
CA TYR A 90 29.16 25.16 4.92
C TYR A 90 30.39 25.13 4.00
N GLN A 91 30.24 24.70 2.76
CA GLN A 91 31.32 24.73 1.78
C GLN A 91 31.79 26.16 1.50
N ALA A 92 30.85 27.09 1.29
CA ALA A 92 31.18 28.50 1.12
C ALA A 92 31.91 29.09 2.35
N LEU A 93 31.47 28.75 3.56
CA LEU A 93 32.14 29.16 4.80
C LEU A 93 33.54 28.55 4.93
N PHE A 94 33.69 27.26 4.60
CA PHE A 94 34.97 26.56 4.62
C PHE A 94 35.96 27.21 3.66
N ASP A 95 35.54 27.50 2.43
CA ASP A 95 36.37 28.11 1.40
C ASP A 95 36.78 29.53 1.80
N SER A 96 35.84 30.34 2.32
CA SER A 96 36.14 31.66 2.87
C SER A 96 37.18 31.62 4.00
N LYS A 97 37.03 30.68 4.95
CA LYS A 97 37.98 30.52 6.06
C LYS A 97 39.36 30.03 5.59
N LYS A 98 39.39 29.20 4.54
CA LYS A 98 40.63 28.75 3.91
C LYS A 98 41.36 29.91 3.24
N GLU A 99 40.64 30.73 2.48
CA GLU A 99 41.20 31.93 1.84
C GLU A 99 41.75 32.92 2.87
N GLU A 100 41.02 33.19 3.96
CA GLU A 100 41.49 34.03 5.06
C GLU A 100 42.79 33.51 5.68
N TYR A 101 42.91 32.19 5.88
CA TYR A 101 44.11 31.56 6.44
C TYR A 101 45.31 31.67 5.51
N LEU A 102 45.12 31.45 4.20
CA LEU A 102 46.17 31.61 3.19
C LEU A 102 46.63 33.07 3.09
N ALA A 103 45.70 34.03 3.16
CA ALA A 103 46.01 35.46 3.13
C ALA A 103 46.85 35.92 4.32
N GLN A 104 46.74 35.25 5.46
CA GLN A 104 47.56 35.48 6.66
C GLN A 104 48.94 34.79 6.59
N GLY A 105 49.28 34.17 5.46
CA GLY A 105 50.54 33.46 5.24
C GLY A 105 50.54 32.00 5.69
N GLY A 106 49.35 31.42 5.93
CA GLY A 106 49.21 30.00 6.23
C GLY A 106 49.50 29.10 5.03
N VAL A 107 49.97 27.88 5.28
CA VAL A 107 50.21 26.85 4.25
C VAL A 107 48.99 25.97 4.10
N GLU A 108 48.50 25.78 2.87
CA GLU A 108 47.26 25.03 2.59
C GLU A 108 47.18 23.65 3.24
N MET A 109 48.28 22.89 3.24
CA MET A 109 48.33 21.55 3.83
C MET A 109 48.05 21.53 5.34
N ASP A 110 48.26 22.66 6.02
CA ASP A 110 48.07 22.79 7.46
C ASP A 110 46.68 23.33 7.83
N PHE A 111 45.86 23.71 6.84
CA PHE A 111 44.53 24.28 7.09
C PHE A 111 43.59 23.23 7.70
N LYS A 112 43.00 23.58 8.85
CA LYS A 112 41.96 22.79 9.52
C LYS A 112 40.85 23.72 9.98
N PHE A 113 39.62 23.39 9.60
CA PHE A 113 38.43 24.11 10.04
C PHE A 113 37.36 23.12 10.50
N SER A 114 36.80 23.38 11.68
CA SER A 114 35.65 22.67 12.21
C SER A 114 34.69 23.68 12.83
N SER A 115 33.39 23.49 12.59
CA SER A 115 32.34 24.30 13.21
C SER A 115 31.49 23.45 14.16
N VAL A 116 30.89 24.12 15.15
CA VAL A 116 29.91 23.49 16.06
C VAL A 116 28.72 22.99 15.25
N ASP A 117 28.24 23.79 14.30
CA ASP A 117 27.11 23.46 13.43
C ASP A 117 27.37 22.20 12.62
N LYS A 118 28.58 22.01 12.06
CA LYS A 118 28.90 20.81 11.26
C LYS A 118 28.86 19.54 12.11
N ARG A 119 29.37 19.63 13.34
CA ARG A 119 29.34 18.49 14.27
C ARG A 119 27.90 18.16 14.67
N GLN A 120 27.11 19.15 15.07
CA GLN A 120 25.70 18.96 15.43
C GLN A 120 24.88 18.44 14.25
N PHE A 121 25.06 19.02 13.06
CA PHE A 121 24.43 18.54 11.83
C PHE A 121 24.73 17.07 11.59
N ASN A 122 26.00 16.67 11.63
CA ASN A 122 26.40 15.29 11.39
C ASN A 122 25.80 14.32 12.42
N GLU A 123 25.69 14.75 13.67
CA GLU A 123 25.12 13.97 14.77
C GLU A 123 23.61 13.75 14.57
N VAL A 124 22.85 14.80 14.29
CA VAL A 124 21.41 14.71 13.99
C VAL A 124 21.15 13.97 12.68
N TYR A 125 21.96 14.19 11.65
CA TYR A 125 21.84 13.49 10.37
C TYR A 125 22.15 11.99 10.51
N LYS A 126 23.11 11.62 11.37
CA LYS A 126 23.35 10.22 11.72
C LYS A 126 22.12 9.61 12.41
N GLU A 127 21.55 10.28 13.41
CA GLU A 127 20.33 9.84 14.09
C GLU A 127 19.17 9.63 13.11
N TYR A 128 18.97 10.57 12.17
CA TYR A 128 17.98 10.42 11.10
C TYR A 128 18.20 9.15 10.27
N ARG A 129 19.45 8.91 9.82
CA ARG A 129 19.77 7.72 9.01
C ARG A 129 19.52 6.42 9.77
N GLU A 130 19.87 6.37 11.04
CA GLU A 130 19.63 5.21 11.92
C GLU A 130 18.12 4.97 12.09
N LYS A 131 17.35 6.00 12.48
CA LYS A 131 15.88 5.90 12.61
C LYS A 131 15.20 5.48 11.30
N ARG A 132 15.69 6.00 10.16
CA ARG A 132 15.16 5.64 8.84
C ARG A 132 15.48 4.20 8.47
N ALA A 133 16.70 3.73 8.72
CA ALA A 133 17.08 2.34 8.49
C ALA A 133 16.22 1.39 9.33
N ASP A 134 16.07 1.69 10.62
CA ASP A 134 15.22 0.94 11.54
C ASP A 134 13.75 0.90 11.11
N TYR A 135 13.23 2.02 10.59
CA TYR A 135 11.84 2.09 10.10
C TYR A 135 11.61 1.14 8.92
N TYR A 136 12.47 1.18 7.90
CA TYR A 136 12.32 0.30 6.74
C TYR A 136 12.55 -1.16 7.09
N GLN A 137 13.52 -1.46 7.96
CA GLN A 137 13.75 -2.81 8.44
C GLN A 137 12.53 -3.35 9.21
N ARG A 138 11.94 -2.55 10.09
CA ARG A 138 10.70 -2.93 10.81
C ARG A 138 9.55 -3.16 9.84
N GLN A 139 9.36 -2.28 8.85
CA GLN A 139 8.33 -2.43 7.84
C GLN A 139 8.52 -3.74 7.04
N GLU A 140 9.74 -4.03 6.60
CA GLU A 140 10.04 -5.26 5.85
C GLU A 140 9.73 -6.52 6.68
N ILE A 141 10.12 -6.52 7.98
CA ILE A 141 9.82 -7.63 8.89
C ILE A 141 8.31 -7.78 9.09
N GLN A 142 7.58 -6.67 9.28
CA GLN A 142 6.11 -6.70 9.43
C GLN A 142 5.43 -7.28 8.18
N LEU A 143 5.82 -6.84 6.98
CA LEU A 143 5.29 -7.38 5.73
C LEU A 143 5.55 -8.89 5.60
N LYS A 144 6.75 -9.35 5.96
CA LYS A 144 7.08 -10.80 5.96
C LYS A 144 6.27 -11.59 6.97
N ASN A 145 6.07 -11.07 8.17
CA ASN A 145 5.27 -11.72 9.21
C ASN A 145 3.80 -11.80 8.80
N ASN A 146 3.24 -10.73 8.25
CA ASN A 146 1.87 -10.69 7.74
C ASN A 146 1.69 -11.69 6.59
N LEU A 147 2.68 -11.80 5.70
CA LEU A 147 2.68 -12.78 4.62
C LEU A 147 2.65 -14.20 5.17
N ALA A 148 3.51 -14.52 6.13
CA ALA A 148 3.54 -15.83 6.78
C ALA A 148 2.20 -16.14 7.46
N HIS A 149 1.61 -15.17 8.16
CA HIS A 149 0.31 -15.34 8.80
C HIS A 149 -0.82 -15.55 7.77
N ARG A 150 -0.84 -14.80 6.66
CA ARG A 150 -1.82 -15.05 5.58
C ARG A 150 -1.69 -16.47 5.00
N TRP A 151 -0.49 -16.99 4.84
CA TRP A 151 -0.29 -18.39 4.43
C TRP A 151 -0.79 -19.38 5.48
N GLU A 152 -0.52 -19.15 6.75
CA GLU A 152 -1.05 -19.98 7.85
C GLU A 152 -2.58 -20.01 7.85
N LEU A 153 -3.25 -18.86 7.63
CA LEU A 153 -4.70 -18.78 7.53
C LEU A 153 -5.25 -19.60 6.36
N ILE A 154 -4.57 -19.60 5.21
CA ILE A 154 -4.93 -20.43 4.05
C ILE A 154 -4.81 -21.92 4.39
N GLU A 155 -3.75 -22.33 5.07
CA GLU A 155 -3.59 -23.73 5.48
C GLU A 155 -4.64 -24.16 6.51
N ARG A 156 -4.97 -23.29 7.47
CA ARG A 156 -6.08 -23.52 8.40
C ARG A 156 -7.41 -23.65 7.66
N LEU A 157 -7.67 -22.81 6.67
CA LEU A 157 -8.88 -22.85 5.83
C LEU A 157 -9.00 -24.16 5.06
N LYS A 158 -7.91 -24.61 4.43
CA LYS A 158 -7.84 -25.93 3.76
C LYS A 158 -8.14 -27.07 4.74
N GLY A 159 -7.62 -26.96 5.96
CA GLY A 159 -7.81 -27.95 7.02
C GLY A 159 -9.27 -28.15 7.40
N LEU A 160 -10.11 -27.09 7.37
CA LEU A 160 -11.50 -27.14 7.86
C LEU A 160 -12.35 -28.22 7.18
N ILE A 161 -12.06 -28.53 5.92
CA ILE A 161 -12.81 -29.51 5.13
C ILE A 161 -12.41 -30.95 5.47
N SER A 162 -11.22 -31.13 6.05
CA SER A 162 -10.66 -32.45 6.39
C SER A 162 -10.97 -32.91 7.81
N MET A 163 -11.60 -32.07 8.64
CA MET A 163 -11.89 -32.35 10.04
C MET A 163 -13.24 -33.08 10.15
N GLU A 164 -13.29 -34.20 10.87
CA GLU A 164 -14.55 -34.85 11.29
C GLU A 164 -15.17 -34.09 12.48
N GLU A 165 -15.45 -32.79 12.29
CA GLU A 165 -16.11 -31.92 13.27
C GLU A 165 -17.57 -31.68 12.90
N ASP A 166 -18.37 -31.19 13.86
CA ASP A 166 -19.72 -30.73 13.56
C ASP A 166 -19.71 -29.43 12.75
N ILE A 167 -20.69 -29.27 11.88
CA ILE A 167 -20.77 -28.15 10.93
C ILE A 167 -20.77 -26.77 11.58
N ASN A 168 -21.29 -26.62 12.80
CA ASN A 168 -21.33 -25.32 13.48
C ASN A 168 -19.94 -24.94 13.99
N THR A 169 -19.18 -25.90 14.52
CA THR A 169 -17.79 -25.70 14.94
C THR A 169 -16.92 -25.33 13.74
N THR A 170 -17.01 -26.08 12.64
CA THR A 170 -16.28 -25.77 11.40
C THR A 170 -16.61 -24.37 10.87
N TYR A 171 -17.90 -23.99 10.89
CA TYR A 171 -18.33 -22.66 10.47
C TYR A 171 -17.84 -21.53 11.38
N ASN A 172 -17.82 -21.74 12.69
CA ASN A 172 -17.27 -20.75 13.63
C ASN A 172 -15.76 -20.58 13.42
N ASN A 173 -15.02 -21.67 13.21
CA ASN A 173 -13.60 -21.62 12.88
C ASN A 173 -13.35 -20.86 11.57
N PHE A 174 -14.21 -21.05 10.55
CA PHE A 174 -14.17 -20.27 9.32
C PHE A 174 -14.36 -18.77 9.57
N LYS A 175 -15.35 -18.37 10.37
CA LYS A 175 -15.55 -16.94 10.71
C LYS A 175 -14.35 -16.33 11.43
N VAL A 176 -13.66 -17.10 12.29
CA VAL A 176 -12.41 -16.65 12.92
C VAL A 176 -11.34 -16.41 11.87
N ILE A 177 -11.18 -17.32 10.89
CA ILE A 177 -10.22 -17.15 9.80
C ILE A 177 -10.55 -15.91 8.95
N LEU A 178 -11.82 -15.66 8.62
CA LEU A 178 -12.24 -14.46 7.89
C LEU A 178 -11.87 -13.18 8.66
N ALA A 179 -12.14 -13.15 9.97
CA ALA A 179 -11.83 -12.01 10.81
C ALA A 179 -10.31 -11.79 10.94
N GLU A 180 -9.52 -12.85 11.10
CA GLU A 180 -8.06 -12.76 11.13
C GLU A 180 -7.49 -12.32 9.78
N TRP A 181 -8.02 -12.83 8.67
CA TRP A 181 -7.61 -12.44 7.31
C TRP A 181 -7.79 -10.95 7.06
N LYS A 182 -8.97 -10.42 7.41
CA LYS A 182 -9.29 -8.99 7.33
C LYS A 182 -8.31 -8.13 8.14
N ASN A 183 -7.82 -8.66 9.26
CA ASN A 183 -6.91 -7.97 10.18
C ASN A 183 -5.42 -8.30 9.97
N ALA A 184 -5.06 -9.17 9.02
CA ALA A 184 -3.70 -9.68 8.82
C ALA A 184 -2.69 -8.64 8.28
N GLY A 185 -3.09 -7.38 8.12
CA GLY A 185 -2.22 -6.29 7.68
C GLY A 185 -1.75 -6.42 6.22
N PRO A 186 -0.86 -5.51 5.78
CA PRO A 186 -0.31 -5.50 4.43
C PRO A 186 0.79 -6.57 4.24
N ILE A 187 0.99 -6.99 3.00
CA ILE A 187 2.00 -7.99 2.60
C ILE A 187 2.85 -7.46 1.43
N PRO A 188 4.00 -8.07 1.10
CA PRO A 188 4.79 -7.65 -0.06
C PRO A 188 3.96 -7.63 -1.34
N ARG A 189 4.04 -6.53 -2.09
CA ARG A 189 3.19 -6.26 -3.26
C ARG A 189 3.30 -7.36 -4.33
N ASP A 190 4.49 -7.90 -4.53
CA ASP A 190 4.78 -8.98 -5.47
C ASP A 190 4.11 -10.31 -5.09
N LYS A 191 3.69 -10.48 -3.83
CA LYS A 191 3.05 -11.70 -3.32
C LYS A 191 1.53 -11.56 -3.18
N TYR A 192 0.99 -10.36 -3.29
CA TYR A 192 -0.41 -10.08 -3.01
C TYR A 192 -1.37 -10.92 -3.84
N ASN A 193 -1.19 -10.90 -5.16
CA ASN A 193 -2.09 -11.59 -6.09
C ASN A 193 -2.09 -13.11 -5.88
N ASP A 194 -0.92 -13.72 -5.66
CA ASP A 194 -0.79 -15.17 -5.45
C ASP A 194 -1.49 -15.61 -4.17
N VAL A 195 -1.25 -14.88 -3.08
CA VAL A 195 -1.85 -15.14 -1.76
C VAL A 195 -3.37 -14.98 -1.82
N TRP A 196 -3.85 -13.90 -2.44
CA TRP A 196 -5.28 -13.64 -2.56
C TRP A 196 -5.99 -14.70 -3.44
N ARG A 197 -5.43 -15.05 -4.61
CA ARG A 197 -6.02 -16.07 -5.49
C ARG A 197 -6.13 -17.42 -4.78
N THR A 198 -5.09 -17.80 -4.04
CA THR A 198 -5.07 -19.06 -3.29
C THR A 198 -6.12 -19.05 -2.18
N TYR A 199 -6.18 -17.98 -1.40
CA TYR A 199 -7.20 -17.79 -0.37
C TYR A 199 -8.63 -17.85 -0.94
N HIS A 200 -8.90 -17.07 -1.99
CA HIS A 200 -10.21 -17.01 -2.62
C HIS A 200 -10.66 -18.38 -3.15
N HIS A 201 -9.76 -19.11 -3.81
CA HIS A 201 -10.04 -20.47 -4.27
C HIS A 201 -10.48 -21.39 -3.13
N HIS A 202 -9.76 -21.39 -2.00
CA HIS A 202 -10.13 -22.23 -0.86
C HIS A 202 -11.36 -21.74 -0.12
N MET A 203 -11.62 -20.43 -0.13
CA MET A 203 -12.86 -19.85 0.38
C MET A 203 -14.06 -20.34 -0.45
N GLU A 204 -13.95 -20.34 -1.78
CA GLU A 204 -15.00 -20.89 -2.67
C GLU A 204 -15.25 -22.38 -2.41
N ILE A 205 -14.19 -23.19 -2.29
CA ILE A 205 -14.33 -24.61 -1.94
C ILE A 205 -15.04 -24.76 -0.58
N PHE A 206 -14.74 -23.92 0.41
CA PHE A 206 -15.42 -23.97 1.70
C PHE A 206 -16.90 -23.62 1.60
N TYR A 207 -17.27 -22.59 0.82
CA TYR A 207 -18.68 -22.29 0.55
C TYR A 207 -19.38 -23.42 -0.21
N ASP A 208 -18.68 -24.12 -1.10
CA ASP A 208 -19.21 -25.29 -1.78
C ASP A 208 -19.42 -26.46 -0.83
N PHE A 209 -18.54 -26.66 0.15
CA PHE A 209 -18.69 -27.61 1.24
C PHE A 209 -19.89 -27.27 2.14
N LEU A 210 -20.09 -25.98 2.46
CA LEU A 210 -21.24 -25.48 3.21
C LEU A 210 -22.58 -25.70 2.50
N ASN A 211 -22.62 -25.98 1.18
CA ASN A 211 -23.88 -26.31 0.49
C ASN A 211 -24.62 -27.50 1.12
N LEU A 212 -23.94 -28.33 1.92
CA LEU A 212 -24.55 -29.41 2.69
C LEU A 212 -25.49 -28.90 3.80
N ASN A 213 -25.35 -27.63 4.22
CA ASN A 213 -26.16 -26.96 5.23
C ASN A 213 -26.67 -25.59 4.71
N ARG A 214 -27.79 -25.63 3.97
CA ARG A 214 -28.35 -24.48 3.21
C ARG A 214 -28.64 -23.24 4.06
N GLU A 215 -29.08 -23.39 5.30
CA GLU A 215 -29.55 -22.26 6.12
C GLU A 215 -28.43 -21.26 6.47
N LEU A 216 -27.23 -21.76 6.84
CA LEU A 216 -26.09 -20.91 7.18
C LEU A 216 -25.56 -20.16 5.96
N ARG A 217 -25.49 -20.84 4.82
CA ARG A 217 -25.03 -20.27 3.56
C ARG A 217 -25.96 -19.16 3.07
N ASP A 218 -27.27 -19.39 3.10
CA ASP A 218 -28.24 -18.44 2.59
C ASP A 218 -28.27 -17.17 3.45
N LEU A 219 -28.06 -17.30 4.77
CA LEU A 219 -27.88 -16.16 5.68
C LEU A 219 -26.65 -15.33 5.29
N ASP A 220 -25.49 -15.97 5.09
CA ASP A 220 -24.27 -15.28 4.67
C ASP A 220 -24.41 -14.60 3.31
N PHE A 221 -25.07 -15.26 2.35
CA PHE A 221 -25.29 -14.68 1.02
C PHE A 221 -26.14 -13.42 1.10
N LYS A 222 -27.18 -13.44 1.94
CA LYS A 222 -28.00 -12.27 2.18
C LYS A 222 -27.21 -11.16 2.86
N HIS A 223 -26.39 -11.47 3.87
CA HIS A 223 -25.56 -10.47 4.54
C HIS A 223 -24.53 -9.86 3.57
N ASN A 224 -23.82 -10.70 2.80
CA ASN A 224 -22.86 -10.27 1.79
C ASN A 224 -23.54 -9.40 0.71
N LEU A 225 -24.77 -9.76 0.33
CA LEU A 225 -25.57 -8.99 -0.63
C LEU A 225 -25.86 -7.58 -0.09
N GLU A 226 -26.37 -7.49 1.13
CA GLU A 226 -26.67 -6.21 1.79
C GLU A 226 -25.42 -5.32 1.91
N GLU A 227 -24.27 -5.88 2.33
CA GLU A 227 -23.02 -5.13 2.44
C GLU A 227 -22.48 -4.70 1.07
N LYS A 228 -22.51 -5.59 0.05
CA LYS A 228 -22.08 -5.21 -1.31
C LYS A 228 -22.96 -4.10 -1.88
N LEU A 229 -24.27 -4.14 -1.66
CA LEU A 229 -25.17 -3.06 -2.08
C LEU A 229 -24.82 -1.72 -1.41
N LYS A 230 -24.45 -1.72 -0.11
CA LYS A 230 -23.97 -0.49 0.56
C LYS A 230 -22.69 0.03 -0.08
N LEU A 231 -21.74 -0.84 -0.45
CA LEU A 231 -20.53 -0.43 -1.16
C LEU A 231 -20.84 0.16 -2.53
N VAL A 232 -21.80 -0.41 -3.26
CA VAL A 232 -22.24 0.12 -4.56
C VAL A 232 -22.85 1.50 -4.42
N VAL A 233 -23.78 1.69 -3.48
CA VAL A 233 -24.38 3.01 -3.21
C VAL A 233 -23.29 4.02 -2.83
N ARG A 234 -22.34 3.63 -1.98
CA ARG A 234 -21.22 4.51 -1.62
C ARG A 234 -20.34 4.84 -2.83
N ALA A 235 -20.04 3.86 -3.70
CA ALA A 235 -19.28 4.11 -4.92
C ALA A 235 -20.02 5.06 -5.88
N GLU A 236 -21.34 4.91 -6.00
CA GLU A 236 -22.20 5.81 -6.78
C GLU A 236 -22.17 7.24 -6.22
N GLU A 237 -22.23 7.42 -4.89
CA GLU A 237 -22.06 8.73 -4.24
C GLU A 237 -20.68 9.35 -4.51
N LEU A 238 -19.61 8.55 -4.45
CA LEU A 238 -18.24 9.02 -4.72
C LEU A 238 -18.05 9.44 -6.17
N ALA A 239 -18.78 8.83 -7.12
CA ALA A 239 -18.76 9.21 -8.52
C ALA A 239 -19.34 10.61 -8.78
N GLU A 240 -20.19 11.12 -7.88
CA GLU A 240 -20.77 12.45 -7.95
C GLU A 240 -19.98 13.49 -7.13
N LEU A 241 -18.97 13.07 -6.37
CA LEU A 241 -18.20 13.95 -5.50
C LEU A 241 -17.28 14.86 -6.32
N THR A 242 -17.23 16.15 -5.96
CA THR A 242 -16.37 17.13 -6.64
C THR A 242 -14.90 17.01 -6.26
N ASP A 243 -14.61 16.51 -5.06
CA ASP A 243 -13.23 16.26 -4.60
C ASP A 243 -12.72 14.95 -5.20
N ILE A 244 -12.09 15.05 -6.37
CA ILE A 244 -11.57 13.92 -7.12
C ILE A 244 -10.54 13.11 -6.32
N HIS A 245 -9.73 13.78 -5.50
CA HIS A 245 -8.70 13.12 -4.71
C HIS A 245 -9.33 12.28 -3.60
N GLN A 246 -10.25 12.88 -2.84
CA GLN A 246 -11.00 12.18 -1.80
C GLN A 246 -11.82 11.02 -2.39
N ALA A 247 -12.50 11.23 -3.52
CA ALA A 247 -13.28 10.21 -4.19
C ALA A 247 -12.44 8.99 -4.57
N PHE A 248 -11.24 9.23 -5.11
CA PHE A 248 -10.33 8.16 -5.47
C PHE A 248 -9.78 7.41 -4.25
N GLN A 249 -9.37 8.11 -3.19
CA GLN A 249 -8.90 7.46 -1.96
C GLN A 249 -9.97 6.58 -1.32
N GLU A 250 -11.22 7.05 -1.26
CA GLU A 250 -12.33 6.26 -0.73
C GLU A 250 -12.65 5.06 -1.63
N LEU A 251 -12.57 5.21 -2.95
CA LEU A 251 -12.75 4.11 -3.91
C LEU A 251 -11.75 2.97 -3.69
N GLN A 252 -10.48 3.29 -3.40
CA GLN A 252 -9.46 2.28 -3.08
C GLN A 252 -9.85 1.44 -1.85
N VAL A 253 -10.45 2.08 -0.85
CA VAL A 253 -10.98 1.39 0.34
C VAL A 253 -12.15 0.49 -0.03
N LEU A 254 -13.09 0.97 -0.86
CA LEU A 254 -14.23 0.17 -1.31
C LEU A 254 -13.79 -1.08 -2.08
N HIS A 255 -12.81 -0.97 -2.97
CA HIS A 255 -12.26 -2.14 -3.67
C HIS A 255 -11.65 -3.15 -2.72
N LYS A 256 -10.91 -2.70 -1.72
CA LYS A 256 -10.34 -3.58 -0.70
C LYS A 256 -11.45 -4.34 0.02
N ILE A 257 -12.49 -3.65 0.49
CA ILE A 257 -13.61 -4.29 1.20
C ILE A 257 -14.36 -5.26 0.28
N TRP A 258 -14.63 -4.87 -0.97
CA TRP A 258 -15.30 -5.72 -1.95
C TRP A 258 -14.54 -7.04 -2.21
N LYS A 259 -13.21 -6.97 -2.28
CA LYS A 259 -12.33 -8.08 -2.66
C LYS A 259 -11.88 -8.96 -1.49
N GLU A 260 -11.60 -8.36 -0.33
CA GLU A 260 -11.03 -9.06 0.83
C GLU A 260 -12.05 -9.38 1.93
N ASP A 261 -13.04 -8.50 2.15
CA ASP A 261 -13.89 -8.57 3.33
C ASP A 261 -15.23 -9.27 3.06
N LEU A 262 -15.72 -9.23 1.82
CA LEU A 262 -17.05 -9.73 1.47
C LEU A 262 -17.00 -11.04 0.68
N GLY A 263 -17.74 -12.02 1.16
CA GLY A 263 -17.85 -13.33 0.51
C GLY A 263 -18.72 -13.31 -0.75
N PRO A 264 -18.99 -14.51 -1.32
CA PRO A 264 -19.84 -14.65 -2.49
C PRO A 264 -21.29 -14.27 -2.16
N VAL A 265 -22.02 -13.91 -3.22
CA VAL A 265 -23.46 -13.69 -3.21
C VAL A 265 -24.12 -14.70 -4.14
N ASP A 266 -25.45 -14.79 -4.06
CA ASP A 266 -26.24 -15.61 -4.98
C ASP A 266 -25.94 -15.27 -6.45
N LYS A 267 -25.96 -16.29 -7.31
CA LYS A 267 -25.68 -16.16 -8.74
C LYS A 267 -26.64 -15.18 -9.41
N GLU A 268 -27.89 -15.10 -8.95
CA GLU A 268 -28.90 -14.20 -9.51
C GLU A 268 -28.51 -12.72 -9.36
N HIS A 269 -27.92 -12.34 -8.22
CA HIS A 269 -27.57 -10.95 -7.92
C HIS A 269 -26.12 -10.59 -8.27
N ARG A 270 -25.24 -11.58 -8.44
CA ARG A 270 -23.80 -11.38 -8.62
C ARG A 270 -23.47 -10.40 -9.76
N ASN A 271 -24.06 -10.63 -10.94
CA ASN A 271 -23.73 -9.84 -12.14
C ASN A 271 -24.27 -8.41 -12.02
N GLU A 272 -25.52 -8.25 -11.55
CA GLU A 272 -26.15 -6.93 -11.43
C GLU A 272 -25.36 -5.99 -10.52
N ILE A 273 -24.96 -6.48 -9.34
CA ILE A 273 -24.22 -5.65 -8.38
C ILE A 273 -22.82 -5.35 -8.89
N TRP A 274 -22.16 -6.33 -9.51
CA TRP A 274 -20.85 -6.13 -10.11
C TRP A 274 -20.89 -5.06 -11.20
N ASP A 275 -21.88 -5.12 -12.10
CA ASP A 275 -22.01 -4.16 -13.19
C ASP A 275 -22.24 -2.74 -12.65
N ARG A 276 -23.06 -2.58 -11.60
CA ARG A 276 -23.26 -1.28 -10.95
C ARG A 276 -21.99 -0.76 -10.28
N PHE A 277 -21.31 -1.61 -9.51
CA PHE A 277 -20.07 -1.22 -8.83
C PHE A 277 -18.98 -0.83 -9.85
N SER A 278 -18.78 -1.67 -10.87
CA SER A 278 -17.83 -1.45 -11.96
C SER A 278 -18.11 -0.14 -12.71
N LYS A 279 -19.39 0.15 -12.99
CA LYS A 279 -19.79 1.42 -13.61
C LYS A 279 -19.42 2.63 -12.75
N ALA A 280 -19.70 2.59 -11.45
CA ALA A 280 -19.36 3.68 -10.53
C ALA A 280 -17.83 3.87 -10.43
N THR A 281 -17.08 2.77 -10.27
CA THR A 281 -15.61 2.76 -10.29
C THR A 281 -15.05 3.41 -11.55
N LYS A 282 -15.62 3.07 -12.71
CA LYS A 282 -15.19 3.62 -14.00
C LYS A 282 -15.41 5.13 -14.06
N THR A 283 -16.58 5.61 -13.66
CA THR A 283 -16.87 7.05 -13.63
C THR A 283 -15.86 7.81 -12.77
N ILE A 284 -15.48 7.29 -11.60
CA ILE A 284 -14.48 7.93 -10.72
C ILE A 284 -13.11 7.99 -11.40
N HIS A 285 -12.69 6.93 -12.10
CA HIS A 285 -11.44 6.92 -12.86
C HIS A 285 -11.47 7.93 -14.00
N ASP A 286 -12.56 7.99 -14.76
CA ASP A 286 -12.75 8.93 -15.87
C ASP A 286 -12.71 10.38 -15.36
N ASN A 287 -13.36 10.67 -14.23
CA ASN A 287 -13.32 11.99 -13.58
C ASN A 287 -11.89 12.37 -13.14
N ARG A 288 -11.13 11.41 -12.59
CA ARG A 288 -9.73 11.61 -12.21
C ARG A 288 -8.85 11.92 -13.41
N GLN A 289 -9.01 11.17 -14.49
CA GLN A 289 -8.26 11.37 -15.72
C GLN A 289 -8.55 12.77 -16.31
N ALA A 290 -9.83 13.18 -16.34
CA ALA A 290 -10.22 14.50 -16.84
C ALA A 290 -9.65 15.64 -15.98
N TYR A 291 -9.63 15.49 -14.66
CA TYR A 291 -9.05 16.48 -13.73
C TYR A 291 -7.56 16.70 -13.99
N PHE A 292 -6.76 15.63 -14.07
CA PHE A 292 -5.33 15.77 -14.35
C PHE A 292 -5.05 16.32 -15.75
N ALA A 293 -5.82 15.91 -16.76
CA ALA A 293 -5.69 16.45 -18.11
C ALA A 293 -5.97 17.97 -18.16
N SER A 294 -6.89 18.48 -17.33
CA SER A 294 -7.12 19.93 -17.21
C SER A 294 -5.97 20.66 -16.51
N LEU A 295 -5.41 20.05 -15.46
CA LEU A 295 -4.31 20.62 -14.70
C LEU A 295 -3.04 20.77 -15.55
N ASP A 296 -2.73 19.75 -16.37
CA ASP A 296 -1.59 19.78 -17.28
C ASP A 296 -1.72 20.89 -18.33
N LYS A 297 -2.94 21.14 -18.81
CA LYS A 297 -3.23 22.19 -19.80
C LYS A 297 -3.13 23.61 -19.22
N ASP A 298 -3.40 23.79 -17.94
CA ASP A 298 -3.27 25.09 -17.27
C ASP A 298 -1.81 25.41 -16.88
N LEU A 299 -0.91 24.42 -16.95
CA LEU A 299 0.53 24.55 -16.67
C LEU A 299 1.38 24.76 -17.94
N GLU A 300 0.80 24.58 -19.14
CA GLU A 300 1.41 24.88 -20.45
C GLU A 300 1.16 26.34 -20.90
#